data_AF-A0A6B3SPB8-F1
#
_entry.id   AF-A0A6B3SPB8-F1
#
_cell.length_a   1.000
_cell.length_b   1.000
_cell.length_c   1.000
_cell.angle_alpha   90.00
_cell.angle_beta   90.00
_cell.angle_gamma   90.00
#
_symmetry.space_group_name_H-M   'P 1'
#
loop_
_entity.id
_entity.type
_entity.pdbx_description
1 polymer ?
#
loop_
_entity_poly.entity_id
_entity_poly.type
_entity_poly.pdbx_seq_one_letter_code
_entity_poly.pdbx_strand_id
1 'polypeptide(L)'
;MPIPSRRKQEVGVITATERRRRWTPQQKLEQVRRTMEPGRSVSLVASEAGITDSHLVQWCKAYTGGSLVAVGANDPVVPASDLQEAMWRMKQLEAALGRKTLQNDIHKEAVDFAEGKKWIARSPVLSGDDQ
;
A
#
# COMPACT_ATOMS: atom_id res chain seq x y z
N MET A 1 40.84 33.06 22.26
CA MET A 1 40.04 32.29 21.29
C MET A 1 38.57 32.71 21.40
N PRO A 2 37.92 33.15 20.31
CA PRO A 2 36.46 33.24 20.24
C PRO A 2 35.85 32.16 19.34
N ILE A 3 34.62 31.82 19.68
CA ILE A 3 33.78 30.68 19.28
C ILE A 3 33.46 30.68 17.78
N PRO A 4 33.45 29.52 17.08
CA PRO A 4 33.08 29.47 15.67
C PRO A 4 31.59 29.81 15.50
N SER A 5 31.39 30.90 14.77
CA SER A 5 30.09 31.48 14.48
C SER A 5 29.15 30.49 13.80
N ARG A 6 27.94 30.42 14.35
CA ARG A 6 26.73 29.72 13.87
C ARG A 6 26.64 29.75 12.35
N ARG A 7 26.66 28.57 11.70
CA ARG A 7 26.43 28.39 10.26
C ARG A 7 25.23 29.24 9.84
N LYS A 8 25.50 30.25 9.00
CA LYS A 8 24.48 31.09 8.37
C LYS A 8 23.59 30.17 7.55
N GLN A 9 22.29 30.15 7.86
CA GLN A 9 21.30 29.68 6.89
C GLN A 9 21.24 30.75 5.80
N GLU A 10 21.90 30.49 4.68
CA GLU A 10 21.71 31.28 3.47
C GLU A 10 20.31 30.96 2.95
N VAL A 11 19.36 31.79 3.34
CA VAL A 11 18.01 31.79 2.76
C VAL A 11 18.16 32.31 1.33
N GLY A 12 18.40 31.38 0.40
CA GLY A 12 18.36 31.64 -1.03
C GLY A 12 16.98 32.16 -1.39
N VAL A 13 16.92 33.46 -1.68
CA VAL A 13 15.75 34.15 -2.23
C VAL A 13 15.40 33.47 -3.54
N ILE A 14 14.21 32.89 -3.64
CA ILE A 14 13.68 32.39 -4.91
C ILE A 14 13.29 33.63 -5.72
N THR A 15 14.23 34.10 -6.52
CA THR A 15 14.03 35.13 -7.54
C THR A 15 12.96 34.63 -8.52
N ALA A 16 11.79 35.27 -8.42
CA ALA A 16 10.89 35.64 -9.51
C ALA A 16 10.90 34.78 -10.79
N THR A 17 9.75 34.14 -11.04
CA THR A 17 9.18 34.03 -12.40
C THR A 17 9.78 32.98 -13.34
N GLU A 18 9.84 31.72 -12.93
CA GLU A 18 9.94 30.60 -13.86
C GLU A 18 8.65 29.77 -13.76
N ARG A 19 7.90 29.68 -14.87
CA ARG A 19 6.60 28.97 -15.00
C ARG A 19 6.55 27.76 -14.05
N ARG A 20 5.61 27.73 -13.09
CA ARG A 20 5.41 26.64 -12.11
C ARG A 20 5.81 25.29 -12.72
N ARG A 21 7.05 24.85 -12.50
CA ARG A 21 7.58 23.65 -13.14
C ARG A 21 6.72 22.49 -12.66
N ARG A 22 5.96 21.88 -13.57
CA ARG A 22 5.12 20.73 -13.23
C ARG A 22 6.01 19.50 -13.14
N TRP A 23 6.30 19.09 -11.92
CA TRP A 23 7.02 17.84 -11.65
C TRP A 23 6.11 16.67 -11.89
N THR A 24 6.48 15.83 -12.86
CA THR A 24 5.77 14.57 -13.06
C THR A 24 6.05 13.63 -11.89
N PRO A 25 5.19 12.65 -11.64
CA PRO A 25 5.31 11.74 -10.50
C PRO A 25 6.56 10.87 -10.59
N GLN A 26 6.93 10.46 -11.81
CA GLN A 26 8.18 9.76 -12.09
C GLN A 26 9.39 10.63 -11.75
N GLN A 27 9.36 11.93 -12.07
CA GLN A 27 10.43 12.85 -11.70
C GLN A 27 10.51 13.08 -10.18
N LYS A 28 9.36 13.10 -9.47
CA LYS A 28 9.34 13.15 -7.99
C LYS A 28 9.96 11.89 -7.39
N LEU A 29 9.60 10.72 -7.91
CA LEU A 29 10.14 9.42 -7.50
C LEU A 29 11.66 9.35 -7.73
N GLU A 30 12.12 9.78 -8.90
CA GLU A 30 13.54 9.84 -9.24
C GLU A 30 14.32 10.71 -8.25
N GLN A 31 13.80 11.91 -7.93
CA GLN A 31 14.45 12.80 -6.99
C GLN A 31 14.49 12.23 -5.57
N VAL A 32 13.40 11.59 -5.13
CA VAL A 32 13.37 10.92 -3.83
C VAL A 32 14.35 9.74 -3.79
N ARG A 33 14.45 8.93 -4.86
CA ARG A 33 15.43 7.82 -4.93
C ARG A 33 16.86 8.32 -4.81
N ARG A 34 17.21 9.43 -5.47
CA ARG A 34 18.53 10.07 -5.34
C ARG A 34 18.86 10.49 -3.91
N THR A 35 17.87 10.88 -3.11
CA THR A 35 18.11 11.18 -1.67
C THR A 35 18.40 9.94 -0.83
N MET A 36 18.06 8.74 -1.32
CA MET A 36 18.27 7.48 -0.60
C MET A 36 19.58 6.79 -1.00
N GLU A 37 20.32 7.34 -1.96
CA GLU A 37 21.68 6.88 -2.27
C GLU A 37 22.62 7.17 -1.08
N PRO A 38 23.47 6.20 -0.69
CA PRO A 38 24.40 6.40 0.42
C PRO A 38 25.36 7.56 0.10
N GLY A 39 25.40 8.56 0.99
CA GLY A 39 26.25 9.74 0.85
C GLY A 39 25.59 10.96 0.20
N ARG A 40 24.33 10.85 -0.28
CA ARG A 40 23.55 12.00 -0.76
C ARG A 40 22.73 12.62 0.38
N SER A 41 22.73 13.95 0.46
CA SER A 41 21.89 14.70 1.40
C SER A 41 20.72 15.35 0.68
N VAL A 42 19.61 15.57 1.38
CA VAL A 42 18.40 16.18 0.81
C VAL A 42 18.68 17.57 0.24
N SER A 43 19.48 18.39 0.91
CA SER A 43 19.84 19.74 0.45
C SER A 43 20.70 19.72 -0.81
N LEU A 44 21.61 18.76 -0.95
CA LEU A 44 22.42 18.60 -2.17
C LEU A 44 21.53 18.27 -3.37
N VAL A 45 20.63 17.30 -3.18
CA VAL A 45 19.70 16.83 -4.20
C VAL A 45 18.67 17.93 -4.55
N ALA A 46 18.21 18.71 -3.57
CA ALA A 46 17.29 19.83 -3.77
C ALA A 46 17.95 20.98 -4.57
N SER A 47 19.20 21.33 -4.24
CA SER A 47 19.99 22.32 -4.96
C SER A 47 20.23 21.92 -6.42
N GLU A 48 20.62 20.66 -6.68
CA GLU A 48 20.84 20.14 -8.04
C GLU A 48 19.57 20.13 -8.91
N ALA A 49 18.39 19.91 -8.31
CA ALA A 49 17.13 19.90 -9.05
C ALA A 49 16.42 21.27 -9.13
N GLY A 50 16.93 22.29 -8.42
CA GLY A 50 16.26 23.58 -8.30
C GLY A 50 14.91 23.47 -7.57
N ILE A 51 14.84 22.63 -6.54
CA ILE A 51 13.67 22.40 -5.69
C ILE A 51 13.98 22.90 -4.28
N THR A 52 13.00 23.45 -3.58
CA THR A 52 13.16 23.77 -2.16
C THR A 52 13.27 22.49 -1.33
N ASP A 53 14.23 22.43 -0.40
CA ASP A 53 14.45 21.30 0.52
C ASP A 53 13.15 20.81 1.17
N SER A 54 12.25 21.72 1.56
CA SER A 54 10.96 21.39 2.18
C SER A 54 10.06 20.53 1.30
N HIS A 55 10.02 20.78 -0.01
CA HIS A 55 9.24 19.98 -0.95
C HIS A 55 9.83 18.57 -1.10
N LEU A 56 11.16 18.46 -1.16
CA LEU A 56 11.82 17.17 -1.29
C LEU A 56 11.66 16.34 -0.01
N VAL A 57 11.77 16.95 1.17
CA VAL A 57 11.46 16.30 2.46
C VAL A 57 10.01 15.80 2.50
N GLN A 58 9.05 16.61 2.03
CA GLN A 58 7.64 16.22 1.96
C GLN A 58 7.44 15.02 1.02
N TRP A 59 8.14 15.00 -0.12
CA TRP A 59 8.12 13.87 -1.04
C TRP A 59 8.76 12.63 -0.41
N CYS A 60 9.93 12.72 0.22
CA CYS A 60 10.54 11.59 0.93
C CYS A 60 9.61 11.00 1.99
N LYS A 61 8.93 11.85 2.77
CA LYS A 61 7.92 11.40 3.75
C LYS A 61 6.75 10.67 3.08
N ALA A 62 6.21 11.23 2.00
CA ALA A 62 5.16 10.57 1.24
C ALA A 62 5.64 9.26 0.60
N TYR A 63 6.90 9.15 0.18
CA TYR A 63 7.45 7.90 -0.36
C TYR A 63 7.61 6.83 0.71
N THR A 64 8.22 7.16 1.86
CA THR A 64 8.36 6.24 3.00
C THR A 64 6.99 5.85 3.59
N GLY A 65 6.01 6.75 3.53
CA GLY A 65 4.61 6.46 3.91
C GLY A 65 3.76 5.80 2.83
N GLY A 66 4.33 5.43 1.67
CA GLY A 66 3.61 4.73 0.58
C GLY A 66 2.71 5.59 -0.33
N SER A 67 2.71 6.92 -0.15
CA SER A 67 1.87 7.91 -0.83
C SER A 67 2.44 8.49 -2.14
N LEU A 68 3.75 8.38 -2.41
CA LEU A 68 4.34 9.04 -3.60
C LEU A 68 3.96 8.43 -4.96
N VAL A 69 3.48 7.18 -4.97
CA VAL A 69 2.99 6.50 -6.19
C VAL A 69 1.64 7.07 -6.66
N ALA A 70 0.88 7.72 -5.78
CA ALA A 70 -0.47 8.23 -6.06
C ALA A 70 -0.52 9.50 -6.93
N VAL A 71 0.61 10.15 -7.22
CA VAL A 71 0.63 11.29 -8.16
C VAL A 71 0.76 10.77 -9.61
N GLY A 72 1.25 9.53 -9.79
CA GLY A 72 1.65 8.84 -11.04
C GLY A 72 0.52 8.36 -11.92
N ALA A 73 -0.38 7.64 -11.28
CA ALA A 73 -1.46 6.96 -11.94
C ALA A 73 -2.74 7.62 -11.47
N ASN A 74 -3.60 7.98 -12.42
CA ASN A 74 -4.97 8.39 -12.18
C ASN A 74 -5.84 7.21 -11.68
N ASP A 75 -5.26 6.33 -10.85
CA ASP A 75 -5.86 5.14 -10.27
C ASP A 75 -6.04 5.36 -8.75
N PRO A 76 -7.17 4.94 -8.16
CA PRO A 76 -7.39 5.03 -6.72
C PRO A 76 -6.45 4.06 -6.00
N VAL A 77 -5.35 4.58 -5.46
CA VAL A 77 -4.37 3.77 -4.71
C VAL A 77 -4.81 3.59 -3.27
N VAL A 78 -5.01 2.32 -2.90
CA VAL A 78 -5.21 1.85 -1.53
C VAL A 78 -3.88 1.99 -0.77
N PRO A 79 -3.85 2.65 0.41
CA PRO A 79 -2.66 2.73 1.25
C PRO A 79 -2.03 1.35 1.51
N ALA A 80 -0.70 1.30 1.67
CA ALA A 80 -0.01 0.04 1.94
C ALA A 80 -0.52 -0.63 3.24
N SER A 81 -0.94 0.15 4.24
CA SER A 81 -1.62 -0.34 5.45
C SER A 81 -2.90 -1.09 5.13
N ASP A 82 -3.73 -0.49 4.29
CA ASP A 82 -5.06 -0.96 3.95
C ASP A 82 -4.95 -2.19 3.03
N LEU A 83 -3.93 -2.22 2.17
CA LEU A 83 -3.58 -3.40 1.39
C LEU A 83 -3.12 -4.56 2.29
N GLN A 84 -2.27 -4.31 3.29
CA GLN A 84 -1.85 -5.34 4.22
C GLN A 84 -3.00 -5.86 5.09
N GLU A 85 -3.90 -4.99 5.53
CA GLU A 85 -5.11 -5.36 6.28
C GLU A 85 -6.05 -6.20 5.41
N ALA A 86 -6.27 -5.80 4.15
CA ALA A 86 -7.05 -6.57 3.19
C ALA A 86 -6.42 -7.94 2.91
N MET A 87 -5.10 -8.02 2.73
CA MET A 87 -4.38 -9.29 2.56
C MET A 87 -4.50 -10.20 3.78
N TRP A 88 -4.37 -9.65 4.99
CA TRP A 88 -4.57 -10.40 6.21
C TRP A 88 -6.01 -10.90 6.32
N ARG A 89 -6.99 -10.05 5.97
CA ARG A 89 -8.41 -10.42 6.00
C ARG A 89 -8.73 -11.53 4.99
N MET A 90 -8.18 -11.46 3.78
CA MET A 90 -8.30 -12.52 2.78
C MET A 90 -7.80 -13.85 3.31
N LYS A 91 -6.58 -13.89 3.88
CA LYS A 91 -6.00 -15.11 4.45
C LYS A 91 -6.85 -15.70 5.59
N GLN A 92 -7.42 -14.84 6.43
CA GLN A 92 -8.33 -15.27 7.50
C GLN A 92 -9.63 -15.88 6.95
N LEU A 93 -10.19 -15.26 5.92
CA LEU A 93 -11.41 -15.74 5.25
C LEU A 93 -11.16 -17.06 4.51
N GLU A 94 -10.04 -17.19 3.81
CA GLU A 94 -9.63 -18.45 3.16
C GLU A 94 -9.50 -19.59 4.18
N ALA A 95 -8.87 -19.34 5.33
CA ALA A 95 -8.78 -20.34 6.39
C ALA A 95 -10.15 -20.68 6.99
N ALA A 96 -11.04 -19.70 7.15
CA ALA A 96 -12.40 -19.92 7.63
C ALA A 96 -13.25 -20.71 6.63
N LEU A 97 -13.11 -20.42 5.34
CA LEU A 97 -13.74 -21.15 4.26
C LEU A 97 -13.28 -22.61 4.28
N GLY A 98 -11.97 -22.87 4.34
CA GLY A 98 -11.44 -24.23 4.41
C GLY A 98 -12.01 -25.05 5.57
N ARG A 99 -12.14 -24.46 6.77
CA ARG A 99 -12.79 -25.11 7.92
C ARG A 99 -14.25 -25.45 7.65
N LYS A 100 -14.98 -24.56 6.98
CA LYS A 100 -16.40 -24.74 6.68
C LYS A 100 -16.64 -25.74 5.55
N THR A 101 -15.75 -25.79 4.55
CA THR A 101 -15.77 -26.81 3.50
C THR A 101 -15.60 -28.19 4.11
N LEU A 102 -14.58 -28.39 4.95
CA LEU A 102 -14.36 -29.65 5.63
C LEU A 102 -15.57 -30.06 6.51
N GLN A 103 -16.14 -29.11 7.24
CA GLN A 103 -17.33 -29.38 8.04
C GLN A 103 -18.53 -29.81 7.17
N ASN A 104 -18.70 -29.21 5.99
CA ASN A 104 -19.77 -29.56 5.06
C ASN A 104 -19.57 -30.96 4.48
N ASP A 105 -18.34 -31.31 4.11
CA ASP A 105 -18.01 -32.65 3.60
C ASP A 105 -18.32 -33.74 4.63
N ILE A 106 -17.95 -33.53 5.90
CA ILE A 106 -18.29 -34.45 7.00
C ILE A 106 -19.80 -34.56 7.18
N HIS A 107 -20.53 -33.44 7.10
CA HIS A 107 -21.99 -33.45 7.24
C HIS A 107 -22.66 -34.18 6.08
N LYS A 108 -22.18 -34.02 4.86
CA LYS A 108 -22.65 -34.78 3.69
C LYS A 108 -22.42 -36.28 3.89
N GLU A 109 -21.22 -36.69 4.29
CA GLU A 109 -20.90 -38.08 4.59
C GLU A 109 -21.81 -38.65 5.68
N ALA A 110 -22.10 -37.89 6.74
CA ALA A 110 -23.01 -38.29 7.80
C ALA A 110 -24.46 -38.45 7.30
N VAL A 111 -24.92 -37.57 6.40
CA VAL A 111 -26.24 -37.67 5.78
C VAL A 111 -26.31 -38.91 4.89
N ASP A 112 -25.35 -39.11 3.99
CA ASP A 112 -25.30 -40.27 3.10
C ASP A 112 -25.30 -41.59 3.90
N PHE A 113 -24.53 -41.63 4.98
CA PHE A 113 -24.51 -42.77 5.89
C PHE A 113 -25.86 -43.03 6.57
N ALA A 114 -26.55 -41.97 7.00
CA ALA A 114 -27.84 -42.08 7.64
C ALA A 114 -28.97 -42.45 6.64
N GLU A 115 -28.89 -42.00 5.39
CA GLU A 115 -29.79 -42.44 4.30
C GLU A 115 -29.60 -43.92 3.98
N GLY A 116 -28.36 -44.39 3.87
CA GLY A 116 -28.04 -45.81 3.64
C GLY A 116 -28.58 -46.73 4.75
N LYS A 117 -28.63 -46.22 5.99
CA LYS A 117 -29.22 -46.92 7.14
C LYS A 117 -30.73 -46.70 7.34
N LYS A 118 -31.37 -45.89 6.46
CA LYS A 118 -32.78 -45.47 6.56
C LYS A 118 -33.11 -44.77 7.90
N TRP A 119 -32.14 -44.11 8.50
CA TRP A 119 -32.30 -43.39 9.77
C TRP A 119 -32.93 -42.02 9.59
N ILE A 120 -32.86 -41.47 8.38
CA ILE A 120 -33.56 -40.24 8.01
C ILE A 120 -34.94 -40.62 7.46
N ALA A 121 -36.01 -40.18 8.13
CA ALA A 121 -37.34 -40.18 7.53
C ALA A 121 -37.28 -39.23 6.33
N ARG A 122 -37.62 -39.71 5.12
CA ARG A 122 -37.55 -38.92 3.87
C ARG A 122 -38.32 -37.60 4.04
N SER A 123 -37.61 -36.55 4.43
CA SER A 123 -38.06 -35.18 4.33
C SER A 123 -37.80 -34.74 2.89
N PRO A 124 -38.68 -33.96 2.24
CA PRO A 124 -38.45 -33.52 0.87
C PRO A 124 -37.30 -32.49 0.87
N VAL A 125 -36.06 -32.98 0.85
CA VAL A 125 -34.91 -32.17 0.45
C VAL A 125 -35.13 -31.85 -1.03
N LEU A 126 -35.16 -30.55 -1.33
CA LEU A 126 -35.37 -30.02 -2.67
C LEU A 126 -34.42 -30.72 -3.65
N SER A 127 -35.01 -31.15 -4.76
CA SER A 127 -34.32 -31.79 -5.89
C SER A 127 -33.07 -31.00 -6.24
N GLY A 128 -31.95 -31.70 -6.43
CA GLY A 128 -30.67 -31.09 -6.78
C GLY A 128 -30.80 -30.16 -7.98
N ASP A 129 -30.50 -28.89 -7.77
CA ASP A 129 -30.15 -27.98 -8.87
C ASP A 129 -28.70 -28.29 -9.27
N ASP A 130 -28.56 -29.33 -10.09
CA ASP A 130 -27.39 -29.52 -10.95
C ASP A 130 -27.61 -28.66 -12.23
N GLN A 131 -27.08 -27.44 -12.24
CA GLN A 131 -26.69 -26.74 -13.48
C GLN A 131 -25.47 -25.84 -13.27
#